data_AF-A0A8T8HUG2-F1
#
_entry.id   AF-A0A8T8HUG2-F1
#
_cell.length_a   1.000
_cell.length_b   1.000
_cell.length_c   1.000
_cell.angle_alpha   90.00
_cell.angle_beta   90.00
_cell.angle_gamma   90.00
#
_symmetry.space_group_name_H-M   'P 1'
#
loop_
_entity.id
_entity.type
_entity.pdbx_description
1 polymer ?
#
loop_
_entity_poly.entity_id
_entity_poly.type
_entity_poly.pdbx_seq_one_letter_code
_entity_poly.pdbx_strand_id
1 'polypeptide(L)'
;TWVRADWARPGELADRVRGVLPAPADLLVAWVHTSYREPVLRAVAPLLAPTAPVVEVHDSRAISSRQGVPAPILAGHPTQQVVLGFVRHGGGTRWLSHEEMSAGVLAAVRRALDGKPAAVHQVGQVDTWVARS
;
A
#
# COMPACT_ATOMS: atom_id res chain seq x y z
N THR A 1 9.60 19.07 -1.26
CA THR A 1 10.48 18.63 -0.16
C THR A 1 10.26 17.17 0.13
N TRP A 2 11.30 16.42 0.49
CA TRP A 2 11.19 15.03 0.92
C TRP A 2 11.45 14.94 2.44
N VAL A 3 10.80 13.99 3.10
CA VAL A 3 11.02 13.69 4.53
C VAL A 3 11.59 12.29 4.63
N ARG A 4 12.72 12.15 5.34
CA ARG A 4 13.28 10.83 5.63
C ARG A 4 12.30 10.06 6.52
N ALA A 5 11.85 8.90 6.06
CA ALA A 5 11.04 8.00 6.87
C ALA A 5 11.92 7.16 7.80
N ASP A 6 11.56 7.14 9.08
CA ASP A 6 11.98 6.13 10.05
C ASP A 6 10.72 5.48 10.61
N TRP A 7 10.43 4.26 10.14
CA TRP A 7 9.21 3.54 10.50
C TRP A 7 9.17 3.11 11.97
N ALA A 8 10.32 3.02 12.64
CA ALA A 8 10.38 2.73 14.07
C ALA A 8 9.97 3.95 14.91
N ARG A 9 9.85 5.14 14.30
CA ARG A 9 9.50 6.41 14.95
C ARG A 9 8.33 7.10 14.22
N PRO A 10 7.14 6.47 14.20
CA PRO A 10 5.99 6.93 13.42
C PRO A 10 5.50 8.33 13.80
N GLY A 11 5.57 8.70 15.09
CA GLY A 11 5.23 10.05 15.56
C GLY A 11 6.17 11.12 15.00
N GLU A 12 7.49 10.89 15.09
CA GLU A 12 8.48 11.82 14.53
C GLU A 12 8.38 11.93 13.00
N LEU A 13 7.99 10.84 12.32
CA LEU A 13 7.70 10.89 10.89
C LEU A 13 6.50 11.80 10.63
N ALA A 14 5.39 11.62 11.34
CA ALA A 14 4.18 12.43 11.16
C ALA A 14 4.44 13.92 11.46
N ASP A 15 5.19 14.25 12.51
CA ASP A 15 5.52 15.64 12.83
C ASP A 15 6.39 16.29 11.75
N ARG A 16 7.38 15.57 11.22
CA ARG A 16 8.21 16.06 10.12
C ARG A 16 7.39 16.26 8.83
N VAL A 17 6.47 15.36 8.52
CA VAL A 17 5.58 15.50 7.37
C VAL A 17 4.63 16.69 7.55
N ARG A 18 4.07 16.89 8.75
CA ARG A 18 3.24 18.04 9.08
C ARG A 18 3.98 19.37 8.84
N GLY A 19 5.26 19.43 9.17
CA GLY A 19 6.08 20.63 8.96
C GLY A 19 6.32 21.00 7.49
N VAL A 20 6.09 20.09 6.54
CA VAL A 20 6.33 20.34 5.10
C VAL A 20 5.07 20.29 4.23
N LEU A 21 3.96 19.77 4.76
CA LEU A 21 2.69 19.74 4.06
C LEU A 21 2.01 21.12 4.14
N PRO A 22 1.70 21.76 3.01
CA PRO A 22 1.02 23.06 3.02
C PRO A 22 -0.48 22.94 3.35
N ALA A 23 -1.06 21.75 3.21
CA ALA A 23 -2.45 21.43 3.47
C ALA A 23 -2.56 19.91 3.76
N PRO A 24 -3.71 19.43 4.30
CA PRO A 24 -3.97 18.00 4.40
C PRO A 24 -3.80 17.30 3.05
N ALA A 25 -3.23 16.09 3.05
CA ALA A 25 -2.98 15.34 1.84
C ALA A 25 -4.25 14.70 1.29
N ASP A 26 -4.52 14.89 -0.01
CA ASP A 26 -5.69 14.33 -0.70
C ASP A 26 -5.49 12.88 -1.17
N LEU A 27 -4.29 12.31 -1.00
CA LEU A 27 -3.97 10.93 -1.34
C LEU A 27 -2.84 10.43 -0.43
N LEU A 28 -2.98 9.22 0.09
CA LEU A 28 -1.89 8.49 0.73
C LEU A 28 -1.48 7.28 -0.13
N VAL A 29 -0.20 7.18 -0.48
CA VAL A 29 0.38 5.94 -1.02
C VAL A 29 1.36 5.40 0.02
N ALA A 30 1.04 4.24 0.59
CA ALA A 30 1.78 3.64 1.68
C ALA A 30 2.37 2.29 1.27
N TRP A 31 3.70 2.25 1.13
CA TRP A 31 4.47 1.02 1.02
C TRP A 31 5.33 0.86 2.28
N VAL A 32 4.75 0.26 3.30
CA VAL A 32 5.34 0.15 4.64
C VAL A 32 5.50 -1.32 4.99
N HIS A 33 6.65 -1.70 5.56
CA HIS A 33 6.86 -3.07 6.03
C HIS A 33 5.80 -3.45 7.07
N THR A 34 5.30 -4.70 7.00
CA THR A 34 4.11 -5.16 7.74
C THR A 34 4.19 -4.87 9.25
N SER A 35 5.36 -5.06 9.87
CA SER A 35 5.57 -4.82 11.31
C SER A 35 5.40 -3.37 11.74
N TYR A 36 5.48 -2.42 10.81
CA TYR A 36 5.33 -0.98 11.07
C TYR A 36 4.06 -0.39 10.44
N ARG A 37 3.32 -1.17 9.65
CA ARG A 37 2.17 -0.70 8.87
C ARG A 37 1.15 0.03 9.73
N GLU A 38 0.66 -0.62 10.78
CA GLU A 38 -0.34 -0.02 11.68
C GLU A 38 0.14 1.24 12.38
N PRO A 39 1.26 1.22 13.13
CA PRO A 39 1.69 2.41 13.84
C PRO A 39 2.01 3.58 12.90
N VAL A 40 2.57 3.32 11.70
CA VAL A 40 2.83 4.38 10.71
C VAL A 40 1.53 4.95 10.13
N LEU A 41 0.61 4.09 9.65
CA LEU A 41 -0.65 4.56 9.05
C LEU A 41 -1.48 5.35 10.05
N ARG A 42 -1.59 4.89 11.30
CA ARG A 42 -2.29 5.61 12.38
C ARG A 42 -1.67 6.97 12.66
N ALA A 43 -0.34 7.07 12.66
CA ALA A 43 0.35 8.32 12.94
C ALA A 43 0.17 9.37 11.83
N VAL A 44 0.13 8.95 10.56
CA VAL A 44 -0.05 9.88 9.43
C VAL A 44 -1.51 10.18 9.10
N ALA A 45 -2.48 9.39 9.61
CA ALA A 45 -3.90 9.58 9.34
C ALA A 45 -4.42 11.00 9.61
N PRO A 46 -4.03 11.71 10.69
CA PRO A 46 -4.47 13.09 10.93
C PRO A 46 -3.96 14.11 9.91
N LEU A 47 -3.03 13.73 9.04
CA LEU A 47 -2.47 14.58 7.98
C LEU A 47 -3.26 14.47 6.67
N LEU A 48 -4.26 13.58 6.60
CA LEU A 48 -5.05 13.36 5.40
C LEU A 48 -6.29 14.26 5.39
N ALA A 49 -6.70 14.68 4.19
CA ALA A 49 -8.00 15.30 4.02
C ALA A 49 -9.13 14.30 4.38
N PRO A 50 -10.32 14.77 4.81
CA PRO A 50 -11.46 13.89 5.04
C PRO A 50 -11.72 13.01 3.81
N THR A 51 -11.88 11.70 4.02
CA THR A 51 -12.12 10.70 2.96
C THR A 51 -11.03 10.57 1.90
N ALA A 52 -9.85 11.17 2.09
CA ALA A 52 -8.74 11.05 1.15
C ALA A 52 -8.48 9.57 0.81
N PRO A 53 -8.43 9.17 -0.47
CA PRO A 53 -8.13 7.80 -0.84
C PRO A 53 -6.76 7.34 -0.34
N VAL A 54 -6.67 6.04 -0.06
CA VAL A 54 -5.44 5.38 0.37
C VAL A 54 -5.09 4.29 -0.65
N VAL A 55 -3.81 4.19 -0.99
CA VAL A 55 -3.22 3.05 -1.71
C VAL A 55 -2.23 2.37 -0.78
N GLU A 56 -2.52 1.13 -0.40
CA GLU A 56 -1.62 0.33 0.43
C GLU A 56 -0.90 -0.71 -0.42
N VAL A 57 0.43 -0.78 -0.35
CA VAL A 57 1.25 -1.72 -1.10
C VAL A 57 1.77 -2.80 -0.16
N HIS A 58 1.47 -4.05 -0.49
CA HIS A 58 1.83 -5.24 0.25
C HIS A 58 2.78 -6.11 -0.58
N ASP A 59 3.82 -6.64 0.06
CA ASP A 59 4.60 -7.74 -0.50
C ASP A 59 3.83 -9.05 -0.33
N SER A 60 3.92 -9.95 -1.30
CA SER A 60 3.46 -11.35 -1.23
C SER A 60 3.79 -12.04 0.09
N ARG A 61 4.96 -11.77 0.69
CA ARG A 61 5.39 -12.35 1.97
C ARG A 61 4.58 -11.87 3.18
N ALA A 62 3.94 -10.71 3.05
CA ALA A 62 3.06 -10.16 4.07
C ALA A 62 1.63 -10.72 4.00
N ILE A 63 1.35 -11.60 3.04
CA ILE A 63 0.04 -12.19 2.77
C ILE A 63 0.15 -13.69 2.98
N SER A 64 -0.82 -14.27 3.69
CA SER A 64 -0.90 -15.71 3.87
C SER A 64 -2.14 -16.27 3.19
N SER A 65 -2.06 -17.51 2.70
CA SER A 65 -3.20 -18.23 2.12
C SER A 65 -4.35 -18.44 3.12
N ARG A 66 -4.06 -18.33 4.44
CA ARG A 66 -5.05 -18.48 5.50
C ARG A 66 -5.69 -17.17 5.92
N GLN A 67 -4.93 -16.07 5.97
CA GLN A 67 -5.41 -14.78 6.47
C GLN A 67 -5.74 -13.78 5.35
N GLY A 68 -5.38 -14.08 4.10
CA GLY A 68 -5.62 -13.20 2.97
C GLY A 68 -4.85 -11.88 3.10
N VAL A 69 -5.35 -10.85 2.41
CA VAL A 69 -4.81 -9.49 2.50
C VAL A 69 -5.29 -8.84 3.80
N PRO A 70 -4.41 -8.22 4.61
CA PRO A 70 -4.82 -7.52 5.82
C PRO A 70 -5.90 -6.48 5.54
N ALA A 71 -6.89 -6.35 6.42
CA ALA A 71 -7.91 -5.30 6.28
C ALA A 71 -7.28 -3.89 6.28
N PRO A 72 -7.87 -2.92 5.56
CA PRO A 72 -7.46 -1.51 5.64
C PRO A 72 -7.48 -0.99 7.08
N ILE A 73 -6.49 -0.17 7.44
CA ILE A 73 -6.37 0.35 8.82
C ILE A 73 -7.16 1.64 9.02
N LEU A 74 -7.21 2.49 7.99
CA LEU A 74 -7.77 3.83 8.08
C LEU A 74 -9.26 3.81 7.72
N ALA A 75 -10.11 3.62 8.74
CA ALA A 75 -11.55 3.69 8.59
C ALA A 75 -11.98 5.05 8.00
N GLY A 76 -12.98 5.03 7.11
CA GLY A 76 -13.45 6.24 6.42
C GLY A 76 -12.62 6.67 5.21
N HIS A 77 -11.51 5.99 4.91
CA HIS A 77 -10.70 6.25 3.73
C HIS A 77 -10.84 5.10 2.71
N PRO A 78 -11.40 5.35 1.51
CA PRO A 78 -11.48 4.35 0.44
C PRO A 78 -10.08 3.83 0.10
N THR A 79 -9.88 2.51 0.21
CA THR A 79 -8.54 1.92 0.12
C THR A 79 -8.41 1.00 -1.08
N GLN A 80 -7.43 1.26 -1.95
CA GLN A 80 -6.96 0.31 -2.96
C GLN A 80 -5.75 -0.44 -2.40
N GLN A 81 -5.80 -1.76 -2.35
CA GLN A 81 -4.69 -2.58 -1.84
C GLN A 81 -3.96 -3.24 -3.00
N VAL A 82 -2.66 -3.04 -3.12
CA VAL A 82 -1.82 -3.60 -4.17
C VAL A 82 -0.99 -4.71 -3.56
N VAL A 83 -1.09 -5.92 -4.13
CA VAL A 83 -0.35 -7.10 -3.73
C VAL A 83 0.71 -7.38 -4.79
N LEU A 84 1.98 -7.20 -4.43
CA LEU A 84 3.12 -7.48 -5.30
C LEU A 84 3.57 -8.93 -5.17
N GLY A 85 3.51 -9.66 -6.26
CA GLY A 85 3.91 -11.05 -6.36
C GLY A 85 5.19 -11.27 -7.18
N PHE A 86 5.24 -12.41 -7.87
CA PHE A 86 6.33 -12.82 -8.75
C PHE A 86 5.79 -13.20 -10.14
N VAL A 87 6.66 -13.34 -11.13
CA VAL A 87 6.30 -13.78 -12.49
C VAL A 87 6.90 -15.15 -12.76
N ARG A 88 6.15 -16.05 -13.37
CA ARG A 88 6.70 -17.31 -13.91
C ARG A 88 7.39 -17.04 -15.24
N HIS A 89 8.66 -17.41 -15.36
CA HIS A 89 9.44 -17.22 -16.59
C HIS A 89 10.38 -18.41 -16.80
N GLY A 90 10.32 -19.04 -17.98
CA GLY A 90 11.26 -20.09 -18.38
C GLY A 90 11.33 -21.31 -17.44
N GLY A 91 10.23 -21.66 -16.78
CA GLY A 91 10.19 -22.77 -15.80
C GLY A 91 10.61 -22.40 -14.38
N GLY A 92 10.99 -21.14 -14.11
CA GLY A 92 11.29 -20.60 -12.79
C GLY A 92 10.40 -19.42 -12.39
N THR A 93 10.63 -18.88 -11.21
CA THR A 93 10.01 -17.63 -10.71
C THR A 93 11.04 -16.51 -10.68
N ARG A 94 10.61 -15.31 -11.08
CA ARG A 94 11.39 -14.07 -10.90
C ARG A 94 10.55 -13.05 -10.15
N TRP A 95 11.21 -12.16 -9.43
CA TRP A 95 10.57 -10.97 -8.88
C TRP A 95 10.06 -10.06 -10.00
N LEU A 96 9.02 -9.28 -9.68
CA LEU A 96 8.55 -8.20 -10.55
C LEU A 96 9.69 -7.19 -10.79
N SER A 97 9.74 -6.64 -11.99
CA SER A 97 10.60 -5.51 -12.28
C SER A 97 10.08 -4.26 -11.58
N HIS A 98 10.93 -3.24 -11.45
CA HIS A 98 10.50 -1.93 -10.95
C HIS A 98 9.35 -1.35 -11.80
N GLU A 99 9.42 -1.52 -13.11
CA GLU A 99 8.37 -1.06 -14.04
C GLU A 99 7.04 -1.79 -13.79
N GLU A 100 7.06 -3.11 -13.62
CA GLU A 100 5.86 -3.89 -13.35
C GLU A 100 5.22 -3.51 -12.00
N MET A 101 6.05 -3.34 -10.97
CA MET A 101 5.58 -2.87 -9.65
C MET A 101 5.00 -1.46 -9.73
N SER A 102 5.72 -0.51 -10.32
CA SER A 102 5.28 0.88 -10.46
C SER A 102 4.01 0.99 -11.30
N ALA A 103 3.88 0.23 -12.39
CA ALA A 103 2.68 0.21 -13.22
C ALA A 103 1.45 -0.27 -12.44
N GLY A 104 1.61 -1.33 -11.64
CA GLY A 104 0.53 -1.84 -10.79
C GLY A 104 0.11 -0.84 -9.70
N VAL A 105 1.08 -0.22 -9.03
CA VAL A 105 0.80 0.83 -8.02
C VAL A 105 0.12 2.04 -8.66
N LEU A 106 0.59 2.49 -9.82
CA LEU A 106 0.01 3.62 -10.53
C LEU A 106 -1.43 3.35 -10.98
N ALA A 107 -1.73 2.13 -11.42
CA ALA A 107 -3.10 1.73 -11.77
C ALA A 107 -4.04 1.82 -10.56
N ALA A 108 -3.59 1.40 -9.38
CA ALA A 108 -4.36 1.55 -8.14
C ALA A 108 -4.52 3.01 -7.73
N VAL A 109 -3.48 3.84 -7.86
CA VAL A 109 -3.55 5.29 -7.63
C VAL A 109 -4.61 5.93 -8.52
N ARG A 110 -4.60 5.64 -9.83
CA ARG A 110 -5.61 6.16 -10.77
C ARG A 110 -7.02 5.78 -10.35
N ARG A 111 -7.26 4.51 -10.00
CA ARG A 111 -8.57 4.07 -9.49
C ARG A 111 -8.99 4.80 -8.23
N ALA A 112 -8.06 5.04 -7.32
CA ALA A 112 -8.32 5.73 -6.07
C ALA A 112 -8.74 7.19 -6.32
N LEU A 113 -8.01 7.88 -7.21
CA LEU A 113 -8.32 9.25 -7.63
C LEU A 113 -9.61 9.35 -8.45
N ASP A 114 -9.95 8.32 -9.23
CA ASP A 114 -11.21 8.21 -9.97
C ASP A 114 -12.43 7.87 -9.09
N GLY A 115 -12.26 7.81 -7.75
CA GLY A 115 -13.32 7.51 -6.80
C GLY A 115 -13.88 6.09 -6.93
N LYS A 116 -13.10 5.13 -7.46
CA LYS A 116 -13.55 3.74 -7.58
C LYS A 116 -13.66 3.09 -6.19
N PRO A 117 -14.60 2.13 -6.01
CA PRO A 117 -14.72 1.38 -4.76
C PRO A 117 -13.41 0.71 -4.35
N ALA A 118 -13.22 0.56 -3.04
CA ALA A 118 -12.10 -0.17 -2.46
C ALA A 118 -11.97 -1.57 -3.08
N ALA A 119 -10.74 -1.97 -3.40
CA ALA A 119 -10.46 -3.23 -4.07
C ALA A 119 -9.03 -3.71 -3.83
N VAL A 120 -8.81 -5.01 -3.99
CA VAL A 120 -7.49 -5.64 -3.97
C VAL A 120 -7.03 -5.87 -5.41
N HIS A 121 -5.80 -5.47 -5.72
CA HIS A 121 -5.14 -5.58 -7.02
C HIS A 121 -3.93 -6.47 -6.88
N GLN A 122 -3.88 -7.55 -7.66
CA GLN A 122 -2.71 -8.41 -7.71
C GLN A 122 -1.81 -8.03 -8.88
N VAL A 123 -0.52 -7.84 -8.62
CA VAL A 123 0.51 -7.62 -9.63
C VAL A 123 1.39 -8.86 -9.64
N GLY A 124 1.50 -9.53 -10.79
CA GLY A 124 2.13 -10.85 -10.87
C GLY A 124 1.29 -11.96 -10.24
N GLN A 125 1.93 -13.05 -9.85
CA GLN A 125 1.35 -14.21 -9.17
C GLN A 125 1.72 -14.20 -7.69
N VAL A 126 0.78 -14.63 -6.86
CA VAL A 126 0.99 -14.92 -5.44
C VAL A 126 0.63 -16.38 -5.24
N ASP A 127 1.57 -17.19 -4.74
CA ASP A 127 1.40 -18.63 -4.54
C ASP A 127 0.17 -18.98 -3.68
N THR A 128 -0.31 -18.02 -2.89
CA THR A 128 -1.39 -18.19 -1.92
C THR A 128 -2.79 -18.30 -2.53
N TRP A 129 -2.97 -18.12 -3.85
CA TRP A 129 -4.27 -18.19 -4.53
C TRP A 129 -4.48 -19.43 -5.40
N VAL A 130 -3.52 -20.38 -5.40
CA VAL A 130 -3.67 -21.69 -6.06
C VAL A 130 -3.91 -22.77 -5.00
N ALA A 131 -5.08 -22.73 -4.37
CA ALA A 131 -5.65 -23.88 -3.66
C ALA A 131 -7.17 -23.72 -3.54
N ARG A 132 -7.86 -23.74 -4.68
CA ARG A 132 -9.22 -24.30 -4.82
C ARG A 132 -9.59 -24.37 -6.31
N SER A 133 -9.28 -25.52 -6.89
CA SER A 133 -10.00 -26.13 -8.02
C SER A 133 -10.26 -27.56 -7.63
#